data_AF-A0A9D7TVL7-F1
#
_entry.id   AF-A0A9D7TVL7-F1
#
_cell.length_a   1.000
_cell.length_b   1.000
_cell.length_c   1.000
_cell.angle_alpha   90.00
_cell.angle_beta   90.00
_cell.angle_gamma   90.00
#
_symmetry.space_group_name_H-M   'P 1'
#
loop_
_entity.id
_entity.type
_entity.pdbx_description
1 polymer ?
#
loop_
_entity_poly.entity_id
_entity_poly.type
_entity_poly.pdbx_seq_one_letter_code
_entity_poly.pdbx_strand_id
1 'polypeptide(L)'
;MKSGIKLNKVGFWKRLLATWLDCVLIYLLLKGVFYLLVYTNPSLYFPFNFTFFIIGIVYSAVCISLWGQTAGKYFLNIVVSSKDGERLPFHKALLRESVLKILSGIILMLGFLWIGFSKKKMAWHDYLVQSIVLENDRLIKFAPIWKTVALVSFLLVSGNYLWEFFDDIIKAKKMNLVTNAISLPFMKRDTSSLIDIATIKNTSFINWVDSNSLSPEAYAVQMAATHQITLFGEMHENADNLIFLNKIIPALYYQSGIRVVAMEVISAEMNKKVMHLVNGKQYDSALALEIARTQCWKLWGFKEYWDVLKTVWQLNQSLPDTAEKMKLIGLDADWEMPNISLLGISGDSKGKSQFWEKFRVFSALKDLPKAAFRDNLMAYNLDKEVISKNKKAVVWIGINHTLMNFSPYYKKGNQTVLTSPRFAVLLNQRYPNKLFQIIMHQNLIFSDADTACNNSIVNFIDSVMQKRSNKPAGFTITASPFEKLKDRCLSIFTKYPGVCYGDITQGLIFLTPRSKRSQCAWMPGYISNEMFMKYKPMYDLLFGRNPAIKFKTATELNKTLVDHLTEDN
;
A
#
# COMPACT_ATOMS: atom_id res chain seq x y z
N MET A 1 -26.51 42.04 -34.35
CA MET A 1 -27.45 41.23 -33.53
C MET A 1 -28.72 40.95 -34.33
N LYS A 2 -29.04 39.68 -34.62
CA LYS A 2 -30.43 39.32 -34.88
C LYS A 2 -31.13 39.28 -33.51
N SER A 3 -31.88 40.34 -33.23
CA SER A 3 -32.66 40.56 -32.03
C SER A 3 -33.73 39.48 -31.88
N GLY A 4 -33.85 38.88 -30.69
CA GLY A 4 -35.06 38.15 -30.32
C GLY A 4 -34.90 36.98 -29.37
N ILE A 5 -33.73 36.31 -29.30
CA ILE A 5 -33.62 35.11 -28.47
C ILE A 5 -32.95 35.43 -27.13
N LYS A 6 -33.74 35.41 -26.05
CA LYS A 6 -33.24 35.40 -24.66
C LYS A 6 -32.51 34.08 -24.41
N LEU A 7 -31.24 34.02 -24.77
CA LEU A 7 -30.38 32.90 -24.46
C LEU A 7 -30.18 32.82 -22.93
N ASN A 8 -30.75 31.78 -22.31
CA ASN A 8 -30.68 31.60 -20.86
C ASN A 8 -29.25 31.24 -20.43
N LYS A 9 -28.73 31.95 -19.42
CA LYS A 9 -27.40 31.66 -18.87
C LYS A 9 -27.42 30.35 -18.09
N VAL A 10 -26.42 29.50 -18.35
CA VAL A 10 -26.36 28.15 -17.77
C VAL A 10 -25.67 28.17 -16.41
N GLY A 11 -26.32 27.58 -15.40
CA GLY A 11 -25.78 27.42 -14.05
C GLY A 11 -24.75 26.29 -13.88
N PHE A 12 -24.22 26.17 -12.66
CA PHE A 12 -23.11 25.27 -12.31
C PHE A 12 -23.36 23.80 -12.68
N TRP A 13 -24.46 23.21 -12.22
CA TRP A 13 -24.72 21.77 -12.35
C TRP A 13 -24.76 21.28 -13.79
N LYS A 14 -25.44 22.00 -14.69
CA LYS A 14 -25.52 21.61 -16.11
C LYS A 14 -24.13 21.69 -16.79
N ARG A 15 -23.25 22.60 -16.36
CA ARG A 15 -21.85 22.66 -16.84
C ARG A 15 -20.96 21.56 -16.25
N LEU A 16 -21.16 21.23 -14.97
CA LEU A 16 -20.48 20.12 -14.31
C LEU A 16 -20.82 18.80 -15.01
N LEU A 17 -22.10 18.52 -15.23
CA LEU A 17 -22.55 17.30 -15.91
C LEU A 17 -22.06 17.21 -17.35
N ALA A 18 -21.99 18.33 -18.08
CA ALA A 18 -21.41 18.35 -19.43
C ALA A 18 -19.93 17.99 -19.39
N THR A 19 -19.18 18.58 -18.44
CA THR A 19 -17.76 18.30 -18.26
C THR A 19 -17.53 16.85 -17.80
N TRP A 20 -18.42 16.31 -16.97
CA TRP A 20 -18.40 14.91 -16.54
C TRP A 20 -18.53 13.95 -17.73
N LEU A 21 -19.50 14.19 -18.63
CA LEU A 21 -19.64 13.40 -19.86
C LEU A 21 -18.38 13.46 -20.73
N ASP A 22 -17.78 14.65 -20.89
CA ASP A 22 -16.52 14.81 -21.61
C ASP A 22 -15.39 13.98 -20.95
N CYS A 23 -15.26 14.04 -19.61
CA CYS A 23 -14.27 13.26 -18.87
C CYS A 23 -14.47 11.74 -19.04
N VAL A 24 -15.71 11.24 -18.95
CA VAL A 24 -16.02 9.82 -19.16
C VAL A 24 -15.65 9.40 -20.58
N LEU A 25 -16.03 10.20 -21.59
CA LEU A 25 -15.74 9.91 -23.00
C LEU A 25 -14.22 9.81 -23.24
N ILE A 26 -13.46 10.80 -22.78
CA ILE A 26 -12.00 10.84 -22.95
C ILE A 26 -11.34 9.69 -22.17
N TYR A 27 -11.79 9.42 -20.94
CA TYR A 27 -11.24 8.34 -20.13
C TYR A 27 -11.42 6.98 -20.80
N LEU A 28 -12.63 6.68 -21.31
CA LEU A 28 -12.92 5.43 -21.99
C LEU A 28 -12.11 5.29 -23.29
N LEU A 29 -11.99 6.37 -24.07
CA LEU A 29 -11.16 6.38 -25.28
C LEU A 29 -9.70 6.07 -24.93
N LEU A 30 -9.12 6.75 -23.94
CA LEU A 30 -7.74 6.52 -23.53
C LEU A 30 -7.51 5.16 -22.90
N LYS A 31 -8.49 4.61 -22.19
CA LYS A 31 -8.44 3.23 -21.71
C LYS A 31 -8.42 2.24 -22.87
N GLY A 32 -9.22 2.46 -23.91
CA GLY A 32 -9.19 1.66 -25.14
C GLY A 32 -7.83 1.73 -25.85
N VAL A 33 -7.28 2.94 -26.02
CA VAL A 33 -5.93 3.15 -26.58
C VAL A 33 -4.86 2.46 -25.72
N PHE A 34 -4.94 2.59 -24.39
CA PHE A 34 -4.00 1.96 -23.48
C PHE A 34 -3.97 0.44 -23.67
N TYR A 35 -5.12 -0.24 -23.64
CA TYR A 35 -5.16 -1.70 -23.84
C TYR A 35 -4.79 -2.13 -25.27
N LEU A 36 -5.12 -1.33 -26.29
CA LEU A 36 -4.63 -1.55 -27.64
C LEU A 36 -3.10 -1.50 -27.68
N LEU A 37 -2.47 -0.54 -27.00
CA LEU A 37 -1.01 -0.43 -26.93
C LEU A 37 -0.39 -1.57 -26.11
N VAL A 38 -1.01 -2.00 -25.01
CA VAL A 38 -0.57 -3.19 -24.27
C VAL A 38 -0.53 -4.43 -25.17
N TYR A 39 -1.46 -4.56 -26.11
CA TYR A 39 -1.51 -5.68 -27.05
C TYR A 39 -0.55 -5.51 -28.25
N THR A 40 -0.47 -4.33 -28.84
CA THR A 40 0.25 -4.07 -30.10
C THR A 40 1.69 -3.60 -29.92
N ASN A 41 1.99 -2.88 -28.83
CA ASN A 41 3.32 -2.36 -28.53
C ASN A 41 3.56 -2.27 -27.01
N PRO A 42 3.71 -3.42 -26.32
CA PRO A 42 3.84 -3.49 -24.86
C PRO A 42 5.14 -2.88 -24.31
N SER A 43 6.10 -2.53 -25.18
CA SER A 43 7.36 -1.87 -24.79
C SER A 43 7.20 -0.38 -24.50
N LEU A 44 6.11 0.24 -24.97
CA LEU A 44 5.87 1.66 -24.78
C LEU A 44 5.51 2.00 -23.34
N TYR A 45 5.90 3.19 -22.91
CA TYR A 45 5.37 3.83 -21.73
C TYR A 45 4.17 4.72 -22.10
N PHE A 46 3.09 4.66 -21.33
CA PHE A 46 1.91 5.51 -21.53
C PHE A 46 1.58 6.32 -20.26
N PRO A 47 1.88 7.64 -20.21
CA PRO A 47 1.62 8.49 -19.05
C PRO A 47 0.14 8.87 -18.94
N PHE A 48 -0.70 7.89 -18.59
CA PHE A 48 -2.17 7.97 -18.67
C PHE A 48 -2.77 9.26 -18.08
N ASN A 49 -2.39 9.62 -16.85
CA ASN A 49 -2.95 10.79 -16.16
C ASN A 49 -2.58 12.12 -16.85
N PHE A 50 -1.34 12.25 -17.33
CA PHE A 50 -0.89 13.43 -18.05
C PHE A 50 -1.54 13.52 -19.42
N THR A 51 -1.60 12.41 -20.16
CA THR A 51 -2.27 12.32 -21.46
C THR A 51 -3.75 12.67 -21.33
N PHE A 52 -4.45 12.15 -20.31
CA PHE A 52 -5.84 12.50 -20.02
C PHE A 52 -6.02 14.01 -19.78
N PHE A 53 -5.14 14.60 -18.99
CA PHE A 53 -5.17 16.03 -18.70
C PHE A 53 -4.95 16.91 -19.94
N ILE A 54 -3.90 16.62 -20.73
CA ILE A 54 -3.56 17.39 -21.93
C ILE A 54 -4.63 17.23 -23.01
N ILE A 55 -5.10 16.00 -23.26
CA ILE A 55 -6.17 15.76 -24.24
C ILE A 55 -7.44 16.48 -23.80
N GLY A 56 -7.79 16.47 -22.51
CA GLY A 56 -8.93 17.24 -21.99
C GLY A 56 -8.89 18.72 -22.33
N ILE A 57 -7.71 19.35 -22.19
CA ILE A 57 -7.48 20.76 -22.54
C ILE A 57 -7.61 20.98 -24.04
N VAL A 58 -6.85 20.22 -24.85
CA VAL A 58 -6.79 20.41 -26.31
C VAL A 58 -8.16 20.13 -26.94
N TYR A 59 -8.78 19.02 -26.57
CA TYR A 59 -10.14 18.66 -26.97
C TYR A 59 -11.13 19.78 -26.69
N SER A 60 -11.13 20.31 -25.46
CA SER A 60 -12.08 21.35 -25.06
C SER A 60 -11.83 22.65 -25.81
N ALA A 61 -10.56 23.06 -25.96
CA ALA A 61 -10.20 24.30 -26.65
C ALA A 61 -10.58 24.27 -28.14
N VAL A 62 -10.25 23.17 -28.84
CA VAL A 62 -10.60 22.97 -30.26
C VAL A 62 -12.10 22.96 -30.44
N CYS A 63 -12.84 22.15 -29.66
CA CYS A 63 -14.28 22.03 -29.79
C CYS A 63 -15.01 23.36 -29.50
N ILE A 64 -14.59 24.09 -28.47
CA ILE A 64 -15.15 25.40 -28.13
C ILE A 64 -14.86 26.41 -29.24
N SER A 65 -13.67 26.41 -29.82
CA SER A 65 -13.33 27.39 -30.84
C SER A 65 -14.05 27.13 -32.17
N LEU A 66 -14.16 25.86 -32.57
CA LEU A 66 -14.79 25.48 -33.83
C LEU A 66 -16.31 25.44 -33.76
N TRP A 67 -16.88 24.93 -32.66
CA TRP A 67 -18.32 24.64 -32.56
C TRP A 67 -19.01 25.33 -31.38
N GLY A 68 -18.27 26.00 -30.50
CA GLY A 68 -18.79 26.55 -29.24
C GLY A 68 -19.16 25.49 -28.21
N GLN A 69 -19.01 24.20 -28.52
CA GLN A 69 -19.52 23.08 -27.72
C GLN A 69 -18.56 21.90 -27.79
N THR A 70 -18.29 21.26 -26.65
CA THR A 70 -17.76 19.89 -26.57
C THR A 70 -18.91 18.89 -26.70
N ALA A 71 -18.62 17.59 -26.80
CA ALA A 71 -19.66 16.55 -26.92
C ALA A 71 -20.60 16.56 -25.71
N GLY A 72 -20.08 16.66 -24.49
CA GLY A 72 -20.89 16.77 -23.28
C GLY A 72 -21.73 18.05 -23.24
N LYS A 73 -21.19 19.18 -23.74
CA LYS A 73 -21.94 20.43 -23.88
C LYS A 73 -23.06 20.32 -24.91
N TYR A 74 -22.78 19.65 -26.02
CA TYR A 74 -23.78 19.32 -27.04
C TYR A 74 -24.89 18.44 -26.48
N PHE A 75 -24.56 17.34 -25.79
CA PHE A 75 -25.57 16.46 -25.19
C PHE A 75 -26.46 17.17 -24.17
N LEU A 76 -25.93 18.18 -23.47
CA LEU A 76 -26.71 18.98 -22.52
C LEU A 76 -27.27 20.27 -23.10
N ASN A 77 -27.17 20.49 -24.41
CA ASN A 77 -27.70 21.66 -25.10
C ASN A 77 -27.17 23.00 -24.55
N ILE A 78 -25.86 23.13 -24.39
CA ILE A 78 -25.19 24.35 -23.91
C ILE A 78 -24.05 24.78 -24.83
N VAL A 79 -23.87 26.08 -24.99
CA VAL A 79 -22.87 26.69 -25.87
C VAL A 79 -22.02 27.73 -25.16
N VAL A 80 -20.73 27.74 -25.45
CA VAL A 80 -19.77 28.76 -25.04
C VAL A 80 -19.62 29.76 -26.18
N SER A 81 -19.76 31.04 -25.86
CA SER A 81 -19.66 32.14 -26.82
C SER A 81 -18.96 33.35 -26.18
N SER A 82 -18.50 34.30 -26.99
CA SER A 82 -18.08 35.62 -26.50
C SER A 82 -19.30 36.41 -25.97
N LYS A 83 -19.06 37.51 -25.25
CA LYS A 83 -20.15 38.43 -24.87
C LYS A 83 -20.92 38.99 -26.06
N ASP A 84 -20.28 39.06 -27.22
CA ASP A 84 -20.85 39.59 -28.47
C ASP A 84 -21.69 38.55 -29.22
N GLY A 85 -21.75 37.31 -28.72
CA GLY A 85 -22.48 36.20 -29.36
C GLY A 85 -21.67 35.42 -30.40
N GLU A 86 -20.39 35.77 -30.57
CA GLU A 86 -19.50 35.14 -31.54
C GLU A 86 -18.81 33.89 -30.97
N ARG A 87 -18.19 33.09 -31.84
CA ARG A 87 -17.33 31.97 -31.42
C ARG A 87 -16.09 32.49 -30.70
N LEU A 88 -15.66 31.75 -29.70
CA LEU A 88 -14.45 32.11 -28.96
C LEU A 88 -13.21 31.77 -29.81
N PRO A 89 -12.30 32.71 -30.08
CA PRO A 89 -11.09 32.40 -30.85
C PRO A 89 -10.21 31.41 -30.09
N PHE A 90 -9.44 30.59 -30.83
CA PHE A 90 -8.72 29.45 -30.27
C PHE A 90 -7.82 29.81 -29.10
N HIS A 91 -7.07 30.92 -29.18
CA HIS A 91 -6.20 31.38 -28.09
C HIS A 91 -6.98 31.69 -26.79
N LYS A 92 -8.18 32.28 -26.89
CA LYS A 92 -9.05 32.52 -25.72
C LYS A 92 -9.65 31.22 -25.19
N ALA A 93 -10.04 30.30 -26.07
CA ALA A 93 -10.53 28.98 -25.67
C ALA A 93 -9.43 28.17 -24.97
N LEU A 94 -8.21 28.18 -25.51
CA LEU A 94 -7.05 27.51 -24.91
C LEU A 94 -6.69 28.12 -23.56
N LEU A 95 -6.62 29.45 -23.45
CA LEU A 95 -6.35 30.13 -22.18
C LEU A 95 -7.41 29.82 -21.12
N ARG A 96 -8.68 29.81 -21.54
CA ARG A 96 -9.83 29.43 -20.69
C ARG A 96 -9.69 28.01 -20.16
N GLU A 97 -9.39 27.04 -21.04
CA GLU A 97 -9.37 25.61 -20.70
C GLU A 97 -8.10 25.14 -20.00
N SER A 98 -6.97 25.81 -20.21
CA SER A 98 -5.68 25.52 -19.57
C SER A 98 -5.49 26.31 -18.27
N VAL A 99 -4.86 27.48 -18.34
CA VAL A 99 -4.41 28.26 -17.19
C VAL A 99 -5.57 28.69 -16.30
N LEU A 100 -6.65 29.23 -16.87
CA LEU A 100 -7.69 29.89 -16.08
C LEU A 100 -8.60 28.92 -15.35
N LYS A 101 -8.88 27.75 -15.93
CA LYS A 101 -9.62 26.68 -15.24
C LYS A 101 -8.78 26.06 -14.12
N ILE A 102 -7.47 25.90 -14.31
CA ILE A 102 -6.57 25.47 -13.23
C ILE A 102 -6.63 26.48 -12.07
N LEU A 103 -6.48 27.78 -12.36
CA LEU A 103 -6.61 28.84 -11.34
C LEU A 103 -7.98 28.86 -10.66
N SER A 104 -9.05 28.60 -11.41
CA SER A 104 -10.41 28.48 -10.86
C SER A 104 -10.55 27.30 -9.89
N GLY A 105 -9.71 26.26 -10.03
CA GLY A 105 -9.72 25.05 -9.22
C GLY A 105 -8.83 25.11 -7.97
N ILE A 106 -7.68 25.79 -8.03
CA ILE A 106 -6.64 25.76 -6.98
C ILE A 106 -7.17 26.24 -5.61
N ILE A 107 -7.99 27.29 -5.57
CA ILE A 107 -8.56 27.81 -4.32
C ILE A 107 -9.84 27.02 -3.98
N LEU A 108 -9.71 25.73 -3.67
CA LEU A 108 -10.82 24.85 -3.25
C LEU A 108 -12.04 24.91 -4.20
N MET A 109 -11.80 24.93 -5.51
CA MET A 109 -12.82 25.08 -6.56
C MET A 109 -13.68 26.36 -6.50
N LEU A 110 -13.28 27.37 -5.71
CA LEU A 110 -14.06 28.60 -5.51
C LEU A 110 -14.38 29.31 -6.83
N GLY A 111 -13.45 29.31 -7.80
CA GLY A 111 -13.68 29.91 -9.11
C GLY A 111 -14.77 29.22 -9.94
N PHE A 112 -15.00 27.91 -9.72
CA PHE A 112 -16.12 27.18 -10.31
C PHE A 112 -17.41 27.35 -9.51
N LEU A 113 -17.34 27.29 -8.17
CA LEU A 113 -18.49 27.49 -7.29
C LEU A 113 -19.08 28.91 -7.42
N TRP A 114 -18.25 29.88 -7.85
CA TRP A 114 -18.68 31.25 -8.15
C TRP A 114 -19.83 31.32 -9.17
N ILE A 115 -19.99 30.31 -10.04
CA ILE A 115 -21.11 30.21 -10.98
C ILE A 115 -22.46 30.16 -10.23
N GLY A 116 -22.50 29.54 -9.06
CA GLY A 116 -23.69 29.45 -8.21
C GLY A 116 -24.12 30.82 -7.69
N PHE A 117 -23.18 31.57 -7.13
CA PHE A 117 -23.38 32.87 -6.47
C PHE A 117 -23.49 34.05 -7.45
N SER A 118 -22.80 33.98 -8.59
CA SER A 118 -22.79 35.07 -9.56
C SER A 118 -24.17 35.24 -10.21
N LYS A 119 -24.73 36.45 -10.12
CA LYS A 119 -25.93 36.86 -10.90
C LYS A 119 -25.72 36.68 -12.40
N LYS A 120 -24.46 36.75 -12.86
CA LYS A 120 -24.09 36.56 -14.27
C LYS A 120 -23.84 35.08 -14.63
N LYS A 121 -23.92 34.14 -13.68
CA LYS A 121 -23.60 32.71 -13.86
C LYS A 121 -22.26 32.49 -14.56
N MET A 122 -21.24 33.26 -14.17
CA MET A 122 -19.90 33.21 -14.76
C MET A 122 -18.88 32.72 -13.73
N ALA A 123 -17.97 31.86 -14.18
CA ALA A 123 -16.77 31.48 -13.41
C ALA A 123 -15.65 32.50 -13.60
N TRP A 124 -14.59 32.42 -12.79
CA TRP A 124 -13.41 33.29 -12.94
C TRP A 124 -12.78 33.20 -14.34
N HIS A 125 -12.65 31.98 -14.88
CA HIS A 125 -12.19 31.79 -16.25
C HIS A 125 -13.11 32.42 -17.30
N ASP A 126 -14.43 32.48 -17.06
CA ASP A 126 -15.36 33.14 -17.97
C ASP A 126 -15.17 34.66 -17.97
N TYR A 127 -14.98 35.26 -16.79
CA TYR A 127 -14.73 36.70 -16.66
C TYR A 127 -13.46 37.13 -17.39
N LEU A 128 -12.37 36.38 -17.21
CA LEU A 128 -11.05 36.73 -17.72
C LEU A 128 -10.94 36.65 -19.25
N VAL A 129 -11.61 35.69 -19.89
CA VAL A 129 -11.65 35.60 -21.37
C VAL A 129 -12.89 36.24 -22.00
N GLN A 130 -13.73 36.88 -21.18
CA GLN A 130 -15.00 37.48 -21.59
C GLN A 130 -15.91 36.50 -22.35
N SER A 131 -15.99 35.26 -21.86
CA SER A 131 -16.89 34.24 -22.41
C SER A 131 -18.16 34.13 -21.57
N ILE A 132 -19.24 33.66 -22.20
CA ILE A 132 -20.52 33.35 -21.57
C ILE A 132 -20.94 31.95 -21.99
N VAL A 133 -21.71 31.27 -21.13
CA VAL A 133 -22.28 29.95 -21.46
C VAL A 133 -23.80 30.05 -21.38
N LEU A 134 -24.42 29.66 -22.49
CA LEU A 134 -25.82 29.86 -22.78
C LEU A 134 -26.47 28.51 -23.10
N GLU A 135 -27.78 28.41 -22.87
CA GLU A 135 -28.57 27.34 -23.46
C GLU A 135 -28.63 27.55 -24.96
N ASN A 136 -28.49 26.49 -25.74
CA ASN A 136 -28.58 26.59 -27.19
C ASN A 136 -30.06 26.56 -27.61
N ASP A 137 -30.44 27.44 -28.53
CA ASP A 137 -31.84 27.64 -28.95
C ASP A 137 -32.45 26.43 -29.67
N ARG A 138 -31.60 25.57 -30.21
CA ARG A 138 -32.03 24.31 -30.83
C ARG A 138 -32.32 23.28 -29.74
N LEU A 139 -33.60 22.96 -29.54
CA LEU A 139 -34.01 21.89 -28.63
C LEU A 139 -33.46 20.54 -29.12
N ILE A 140 -32.52 19.97 -28.36
CA ILE A 140 -32.07 18.59 -28.54
C ILE A 140 -33.04 17.68 -27.77
N LYS A 141 -33.87 16.93 -28.50
CA LYS A 141 -34.93 16.05 -27.93
C LYS A 141 -34.42 15.12 -26.82
N PHE A 142 -33.17 14.66 -26.93
CA PHE A 142 -32.56 13.72 -25.99
C PHE A 142 -31.76 14.36 -24.84
N ALA A 143 -31.66 15.68 -24.78
CA ALA A 143 -30.89 16.36 -23.72
C ALA A 143 -31.36 16.03 -22.29
N PRO A 144 -32.67 15.86 -21.99
CA PRO A 144 -33.11 15.40 -20.68
C PRO A 144 -32.58 14.02 -20.32
N ILE A 145 -32.54 13.09 -21.28
CA ILE A 145 -32.02 11.72 -21.07
C ILE A 145 -30.54 11.79 -20.73
N TRP A 146 -29.74 12.52 -21.53
CA TRP A 146 -28.31 12.66 -21.28
C TRP A 146 -28.00 13.38 -19.97
N LYS A 147 -28.83 14.34 -19.56
CA LYS A 147 -28.72 14.97 -18.23
C LYS A 147 -28.92 13.94 -17.12
N THR A 148 -29.91 13.07 -17.23
CA THR A 148 -30.16 11.99 -16.27
C THR A 148 -29.00 10.99 -16.25
N VAL A 149 -28.52 10.55 -17.42
CA VAL A 149 -27.36 9.65 -17.54
C VAL A 149 -26.11 10.26 -16.91
N ALA A 150 -25.83 11.54 -17.19
CA ALA A 150 -24.71 12.25 -16.61
C ALA A 150 -24.84 12.36 -15.09
N LEU A 151 -26.03 12.69 -14.58
CA LEU A 151 -26.26 12.81 -13.14
C LEU A 151 -26.10 11.47 -12.43
N VAL A 152 -26.74 10.41 -12.93
CA VAL A 152 -26.67 9.07 -12.33
C VAL A 152 -25.23 8.55 -12.34
N SER A 153 -24.53 8.63 -13.48
CA SER A 153 -23.13 8.20 -13.55
C SER A 153 -22.21 9.03 -12.65
N PHE A 154 -22.43 10.35 -12.58
CA PHE A 154 -21.67 11.21 -11.68
C PHE A 154 -21.89 10.81 -10.21
N LEU A 155 -23.15 10.63 -9.79
CA LEU A 155 -23.48 10.25 -8.42
C LEU A 155 -22.95 8.86 -8.05
N LEU A 156 -23.03 7.89 -8.96
CA LEU A 156 -22.49 6.54 -8.72
C LEU A 156 -20.97 6.57 -8.56
N VAL A 157 -20.25 7.22 -9.47
CA VAL A 157 -18.78 7.25 -9.41
C VAL A 157 -18.27 8.09 -8.24
N SER A 158 -18.81 9.30 -8.05
CA SER A 158 -18.42 10.16 -6.92
C SER A 158 -18.83 9.58 -5.56
N GLY A 159 -20.03 8.98 -5.49
CA GLY A 159 -20.51 8.29 -4.30
C GLY A 159 -19.62 7.10 -3.93
N ASN A 160 -19.27 6.26 -4.91
CA ASN A 160 -18.35 5.14 -4.68
C ASN A 160 -16.97 5.62 -4.24
N TYR A 161 -16.43 6.66 -4.89
CA TYR A 161 -15.13 7.25 -4.52
C TYR A 161 -15.12 7.79 -3.08
N LEU A 162 -16.15 8.56 -2.71
CA LEU A 162 -16.29 9.08 -1.35
C LEU A 162 -16.48 7.95 -0.33
N TRP A 163 -17.29 6.94 -0.68
CA TRP A 163 -17.50 5.78 0.18
C TRP A 163 -16.20 5.04 0.46
N GLU A 164 -15.42 4.69 -0.57
CA GLU A 164 -14.11 4.03 -0.40
C GLU A 164 -13.18 4.85 0.49
N PHE A 165 -13.08 6.16 0.24
CA PHE A 165 -12.23 7.06 1.01
C PHE A 165 -12.61 7.11 2.49
N PHE A 166 -13.91 7.25 2.80
CA PHE A 166 -14.37 7.36 4.18
C PHE A 166 -14.47 6.01 4.89
N ASP A 167 -14.79 4.93 4.18
CA ASP A 167 -14.88 3.57 4.73
C ASP A 167 -13.53 3.14 5.32
N ASP A 168 -12.42 3.42 4.63
CA ASP A 168 -11.08 3.13 5.16
C ASP A 168 -10.74 3.95 6.42
N ILE A 169 -11.15 5.23 6.47
CA ILE A 169 -11.01 6.05 7.67
C ILE A 169 -11.85 5.48 8.83
N ILE A 170 -13.08 5.04 8.56
CA ILE A 170 -13.98 4.46 9.56
C ILE A 170 -13.38 3.15 10.11
N LYS A 171 -12.92 2.25 9.23
CA LYS A 171 -12.25 1.00 9.62
C LYS A 171 -11.02 1.28 10.47
N ALA A 172 -10.15 2.19 10.03
CA ALA A 172 -8.94 2.55 10.76
C ALA A 172 -9.25 3.10 12.16
N LYS A 173 -10.27 3.97 12.28
CA LYS A 173 -10.72 4.54 13.56
C LYS A 173 -11.22 3.49 14.54
N LYS A 174 -11.77 2.37 14.07
CA LYS A 174 -12.17 1.26 14.95
C LYS A 174 -10.98 0.66 15.68
N MET A 175 -9.75 0.82 15.18
CA MET A 175 -8.51 0.32 15.81
C MET A 175 -7.71 1.40 16.54
N ASN A 176 -8.20 2.64 16.64
CA ASN A 176 -7.47 3.69 17.34
C ASN A 176 -7.37 3.41 18.84
N LEU A 177 -6.20 3.75 19.41
CA LEU A 177 -5.96 3.66 20.84
C LEU A 177 -6.46 4.90 21.57
N VAL A 178 -7.04 4.72 22.75
CA VAL A 178 -7.43 5.81 23.64
C VAL A 178 -6.17 6.30 24.38
N THR A 179 -5.78 7.55 24.15
CA THR A 179 -4.48 8.13 24.57
C THR A 179 -4.21 8.06 26.08
N ASN A 180 -5.26 8.16 26.91
CA ASN A 180 -5.13 8.12 28.38
C ASN A 180 -4.88 6.72 28.95
N ALA A 181 -5.00 5.65 28.14
CA ALA A 181 -4.86 4.26 28.57
C ALA A 181 -3.53 3.61 28.12
N ILE A 182 -2.68 4.33 27.39
CA ILE A 182 -1.45 3.77 26.82
C ILE A 182 -0.36 3.65 27.89
N SER A 183 -0.06 2.42 28.27
CA SER A 183 1.02 2.10 29.22
C SER A 183 1.94 1.05 28.61
N LEU A 184 3.02 1.50 27.97
CA LEU A 184 4.06 0.61 27.44
C LEU A 184 5.11 0.31 28.52
N PRO A 185 5.67 -0.91 28.57
CA PRO A 185 6.53 -1.35 29.67
C PRO A 185 7.73 -0.43 29.94
N PHE A 186 8.33 0.10 28.88
CA PHE A 186 9.52 0.94 28.98
C PHE A 186 9.27 2.34 29.57
N MET A 187 8.03 2.83 29.56
CA MET A 187 7.73 4.21 29.96
C MET A 187 7.92 4.47 31.45
N LYS A 188 7.88 3.42 32.28
CA LYS A 188 8.06 3.49 33.74
C LYS A 188 9.28 2.71 34.21
N ARG A 189 10.10 2.22 33.29
CA ARG A 189 11.22 1.35 33.63
C ARG A 189 12.36 2.15 34.26
N ASP A 190 12.88 1.65 35.37
CA ASP A 190 14.14 2.13 35.93
C ASP A 190 15.29 1.76 34.97
N THR A 191 15.93 2.79 34.40
CA THR A 191 17.00 2.65 33.41
C THR A 191 18.27 2.03 34.00
N SER A 192 18.45 2.08 35.32
CA SER A 192 19.57 1.44 36.02
C SER A 192 19.52 -0.09 35.97
N SER A 193 18.31 -0.64 35.77
CA SER A 193 18.10 -2.09 35.65
C SER A 193 18.50 -2.67 34.28
N LEU A 194 18.86 -1.81 33.32
CA LEU A 194 19.22 -2.20 31.96
C LEU A 194 20.72 -2.46 31.82
N ILE A 195 21.06 -3.45 31.02
CA ILE A 195 22.43 -3.92 30.87
C ILE A 195 22.93 -3.54 29.47
N ASP A 196 24.03 -2.78 29.44
CA ASP A 196 24.71 -2.44 28.18
C ASP A 196 25.54 -3.63 27.71
N ILE A 197 25.32 -4.08 26.48
CA ILE A 197 26.03 -5.24 25.92
C ILE A 197 27.55 -5.06 25.85
N ALA A 198 28.07 -3.82 25.88
CA ALA A 198 29.50 -3.57 25.93
C ALA A 198 30.16 -4.02 27.24
N THR A 199 29.36 -4.30 28.28
CA THR A 199 29.84 -4.62 29.64
C THR A 199 29.80 -6.11 29.98
N ILE A 200 29.27 -6.96 29.10
CA ILE A 200 28.98 -8.37 29.39
C ILE A 200 29.89 -9.35 28.62
N LYS A 201 30.08 -10.54 29.19
CA LYS A 201 30.73 -11.69 28.54
C LYS A 201 29.67 -12.70 28.07
N ASN A 202 29.93 -13.38 26.96
CA ASN A 202 28.92 -14.23 26.30
C ASN A 202 28.70 -15.61 26.97
N THR A 203 29.56 -16.06 27.88
CA THR A 203 29.56 -17.45 28.37
C THR A 203 28.24 -17.87 29.03
N SER A 204 27.66 -17.02 29.88
CA SER A 204 26.37 -17.30 30.53
C SER A 204 25.22 -17.40 29.53
N PHE A 205 25.26 -16.61 28.46
CA PHE A 205 24.23 -16.60 27.41
C PHE A 205 24.28 -17.86 26.55
N ILE A 206 25.48 -18.37 26.26
CA ILE A 206 25.66 -19.62 25.50
C ILE A 206 25.04 -20.79 26.27
N ASN A 207 25.44 -20.96 27.54
CA ASN A 207 24.92 -22.02 28.40
C ASN A 207 23.40 -21.93 28.57
N TRP A 208 22.88 -20.70 28.67
CA TRP A 208 21.44 -20.48 28.75
C TRP A 208 20.72 -20.93 27.48
N VAL A 209 21.20 -20.56 26.29
CA VAL A 209 20.60 -20.98 25.02
C VAL A 209 20.68 -22.51 24.86
N ASP A 210 21.80 -23.14 25.21
CA ASP A 210 21.93 -24.60 25.14
C ASP A 210 20.96 -25.34 26.06
N SER A 211 20.61 -24.75 27.20
CA SER A 211 19.69 -25.35 28.17
C SER A 211 18.22 -25.03 27.91
N ASN A 212 17.90 -23.94 27.19
CA ASN A 212 16.54 -23.40 27.09
C ASN A 212 16.02 -23.24 25.65
N SER A 213 16.83 -23.53 24.62
CA SER A 213 16.37 -23.47 23.23
C SER A 213 15.73 -24.77 22.75
N LEU A 214 14.80 -24.63 21.81
CA LEU A 214 14.25 -25.73 21.02
C LEU A 214 14.74 -25.64 19.58
N SER A 215 14.45 -26.65 18.76
CA SER A 215 14.56 -26.48 17.31
C SER A 215 13.62 -25.35 16.85
N PRO A 216 13.98 -24.60 15.79
CA PRO A 216 13.12 -23.54 15.26
C PRO A 216 11.66 -23.96 15.05
N GLU A 217 11.43 -25.14 14.48
CA GLU A 217 10.10 -25.67 14.20
C GLU A 217 9.33 -25.99 15.48
N ALA A 218 9.97 -26.68 16.44
CA ALA A 218 9.34 -27.02 17.70
C ALA A 218 8.99 -25.76 18.52
N TYR A 219 9.88 -24.76 18.53
CA TYR A 219 9.62 -23.48 19.17
C TYR A 219 8.43 -22.74 18.55
N ALA A 220 8.40 -22.62 17.22
CA ALA A 220 7.30 -21.98 16.50
C ALA A 220 5.95 -22.65 16.77
N VAL A 221 5.92 -23.99 16.70
CA VAL A 221 4.71 -24.80 16.98
C VAL A 221 4.27 -24.65 18.44
N GLN A 222 5.21 -24.68 19.39
CA GLN A 222 4.91 -24.52 20.82
C GLN A 222 4.30 -23.15 21.11
N MET A 223 4.90 -22.07 20.60
CA MET A 223 4.38 -20.71 20.80
C MET A 223 3.01 -20.52 20.14
N ALA A 224 2.81 -21.10 18.95
CA ALA A 224 1.52 -21.10 18.27
C ALA A 224 0.48 -21.96 18.99
N ALA A 225 0.88 -23.00 19.73
CA ALA A 225 -0.03 -23.81 20.53
C ALA A 225 -0.55 -23.05 21.76
N THR A 226 0.29 -22.24 22.39
CA THR A 226 -0.04 -21.54 23.64
C THR A 226 -0.68 -20.16 23.47
N HIS A 227 -0.58 -19.55 22.28
CA HIS A 227 -1.14 -18.22 22.01
C HIS A 227 -2.21 -18.25 20.93
N GLN A 228 -3.16 -17.30 20.99
CA GLN A 228 -4.18 -17.17 19.96
C GLN A 228 -3.56 -16.68 18.64
N ILE A 229 -2.66 -15.71 18.72
CA ILE A 229 -1.97 -15.12 17.59
C ILE A 229 -0.47 -15.22 17.81
N THR A 230 0.24 -15.79 16.84
CA THR A 230 1.70 -15.76 16.80
C THR A 230 2.16 -14.92 15.62
N LEU A 231 2.87 -13.83 15.91
CA LEU A 231 3.45 -12.94 14.92
C LEU A 231 4.85 -13.40 14.57
N PHE A 232 5.15 -13.57 13.29
CA PHE A 232 6.50 -13.77 12.77
C PHE A 232 6.94 -12.47 12.12
N GLY A 233 7.86 -11.77 12.79
CA GLY A 233 8.48 -10.54 12.31
C GLY A 233 9.72 -10.85 11.48
N GLU A 234 9.72 -10.43 10.23
CA GLU A 234 10.80 -10.74 9.28
C GLU A 234 11.36 -9.49 8.58
N MET A 235 12.41 -9.70 7.82
CA MET A 235 13.09 -8.75 6.96
C MET A 235 12.95 -9.32 5.58
N HIS A 236 12.33 -8.52 4.72
CA HIS A 236 11.90 -8.93 3.41
C HIS A 236 13.03 -9.57 2.57
N GLU A 237 12.64 -10.36 1.59
CA GLU A 237 13.53 -10.95 0.57
C GLU A 237 14.47 -12.05 1.10
N ASN A 238 14.23 -12.57 2.31
CA ASN A 238 14.96 -13.72 2.87
C ASN A 238 14.24 -15.05 2.58
N ALA A 239 14.83 -15.87 1.69
CA ALA A 239 14.25 -17.16 1.31
C ALA A 239 14.21 -18.15 2.48
N ASP A 240 15.23 -18.19 3.34
CA ASP A 240 15.30 -19.15 4.45
C ASP A 240 14.11 -19.01 5.40
N ASN A 241 13.70 -17.78 5.68
CA ASN A 241 12.56 -17.48 6.54
C ASN A 241 11.24 -18.01 5.92
N LEU A 242 11.06 -17.84 4.62
CA LEU A 242 9.83 -18.26 3.92
C LEU A 242 9.80 -19.77 3.65
N ILE A 243 10.95 -20.39 3.36
CA ILE A 243 11.10 -21.84 3.31
C ILE A 243 10.74 -22.44 4.66
N PHE A 244 11.22 -21.83 5.76
CA PHE A 244 10.83 -22.20 7.12
C PHE A 244 9.32 -22.09 7.34
N LEU A 245 8.69 -20.96 6.97
CA LEU A 245 7.23 -20.79 7.06
C LEU A 245 6.49 -21.91 6.33
N ASN A 246 6.83 -22.14 5.06
CA ASN A 246 6.20 -23.18 4.24
C ASN A 246 6.34 -24.57 4.88
N LYS A 247 7.52 -24.88 5.43
CA LYS A 247 7.80 -26.14 6.11
C LYS A 247 6.93 -26.35 7.35
N ILE A 248 6.68 -25.31 8.16
CA ILE A 248 5.96 -25.46 9.43
C ILE A 248 4.42 -25.41 9.31
N ILE A 249 3.86 -24.95 8.18
CA ILE A 249 2.40 -24.81 8.00
C ILE A 249 1.62 -26.09 8.36
N PRO A 250 2.00 -27.31 7.91
CA PRO A 250 1.31 -28.53 8.31
C PRO A 250 1.40 -28.78 9.83
N ALA A 251 2.56 -28.59 10.44
CA ALA A 251 2.73 -28.79 11.88
C ALA A 251 1.89 -27.78 12.70
N LEU A 252 1.81 -26.53 12.27
CA LEU A 252 0.94 -25.52 12.88
C LEU A 252 -0.55 -25.94 12.85
N TYR A 253 -1.00 -26.57 11.76
CA TYR A 253 -2.37 -27.08 11.65
C TYR A 253 -2.64 -28.23 12.62
N TYR A 254 -1.79 -29.27 12.56
CA TYR A 254 -2.01 -30.53 13.28
C TYR A 254 -1.65 -30.45 14.77
N GLN A 255 -0.63 -29.67 15.13
CA GLN A 255 -0.06 -29.69 16.48
C GLN A 255 -0.43 -28.45 17.31
N SER A 256 -0.69 -27.30 16.66
CA SER A 256 -0.96 -26.02 17.36
C SER A 256 -2.43 -25.57 17.28
N GLY A 257 -3.26 -26.24 16.48
CA GLY A 257 -4.65 -25.83 16.26
C GLY A 257 -4.80 -24.54 15.44
N ILE A 258 -3.76 -24.13 14.70
CA ILE A 258 -3.82 -22.97 13.82
C ILE A 258 -4.75 -23.26 12.65
N ARG A 259 -5.62 -22.30 12.34
CA ARG A 259 -6.60 -22.39 11.22
C ARG A 259 -6.49 -21.24 10.23
N VAL A 260 -5.64 -20.26 10.51
CA VAL A 260 -5.43 -19.10 9.66
C VAL A 260 -3.94 -18.79 9.56
N VAL A 261 -3.45 -18.66 8.33
CA VAL A 261 -2.18 -18.01 8.00
C VAL A 261 -2.54 -16.63 7.46
N ALA A 262 -2.00 -15.56 8.05
CA ALA A 262 -2.22 -14.19 7.61
C ALA A 262 -0.91 -13.60 7.09
N MET A 263 -0.93 -12.92 5.94
CA MET A 263 0.27 -12.38 5.31
C MET A 263 0.12 -10.91 4.95
N GLU A 264 1.17 -10.12 5.22
CA GLU A 264 1.23 -8.70 4.85
C GLU A 264 1.10 -8.49 3.32
N VAL A 265 1.80 -9.31 2.53
CA VAL A 265 1.96 -9.10 1.09
C VAL A 265 0.68 -9.35 0.28
N ILE A 266 -0.32 -9.98 0.89
CA ILE A 266 -1.61 -10.27 0.25
C ILE A 266 -2.58 -9.15 0.62
N SER A 267 -3.28 -8.60 -0.37
CA SER A 267 -4.37 -7.65 -0.14
C SER A 267 -5.60 -8.35 0.49
N ALA A 268 -6.20 -7.71 1.49
CA ALA A 268 -7.39 -8.22 2.17
C ALA A 268 -8.62 -8.31 1.23
N GLU A 269 -8.65 -7.51 0.18
CA GLU A 269 -9.65 -7.51 -0.89
C GLU A 269 -9.57 -8.79 -1.73
N MET A 270 -8.39 -9.40 -1.81
CA MET A 270 -8.17 -10.68 -2.49
C MET A 270 -8.54 -11.90 -1.65
N ASN A 271 -8.93 -11.75 -0.38
CA ASN A 271 -9.22 -12.88 0.52
C ASN A 271 -10.24 -13.88 -0.07
N LYS A 272 -11.26 -13.41 -0.79
CA LYS A 272 -12.22 -14.31 -1.45
C LYS A 272 -11.56 -15.14 -2.57
N LYS A 273 -10.69 -14.53 -3.37
CA LYS A 273 -9.95 -15.20 -4.46
C LYS A 273 -8.89 -16.15 -3.90
N VAL A 274 -8.18 -15.75 -2.85
CA VAL A 274 -7.24 -16.60 -2.13
C VAL A 274 -7.95 -17.83 -1.58
N MET A 275 -9.10 -17.66 -0.93
CA MET A 275 -9.89 -18.78 -0.40
C MET A 275 -10.43 -19.69 -1.51
N HIS A 276 -10.78 -19.14 -2.67
CA HIS A 276 -11.14 -19.93 -3.84
C HIS A 276 -9.96 -20.77 -4.36
N LEU A 277 -8.79 -20.15 -4.49
CA LEU A 277 -7.56 -20.82 -4.94
C LEU A 277 -7.16 -21.96 -4.00
N VAL A 278 -7.03 -21.70 -2.69
CA VAL A 278 -6.50 -22.69 -1.73
C VAL A 278 -7.47 -23.84 -1.41
N ASN A 279 -8.73 -23.74 -1.83
CA ASN A 279 -9.72 -24.82 -1.72
C ASN A 279 -10.12 -25.41 -3.07
N GLY A 280 -9.55 -24.91 -4.18
CA GLY A 280 -9.84 -25.41 -5.52
C GLY A 280 -9.42 -26.88 -5.67
N LYS A 281 -10.18 -27.63 -6.48
CA LYS A 281 -9.84 -29.04 -6.80
C LYS A 281 -8.48 -29.17 -7.50
N GLN A 282 -8.08 -28.13 -8.23
CA GLN A 282 -6.78 -28.02 -8.89
C GLN A 282 -6.17 -26.66 -8.51
N TYR A 283 -4.83 -26.60 -8.51
CA TYR A 283 -4.12 -25.35 -8.24
C TYR A 283 -4.11 -24.46 -9.48
N ASP A 284 -4.79 -23.32 -9.42
CA ASP A 284 -4.82 -22.33 -10.50
C ASP A 284 -3.63 -21.36 -10.38
N SER A 285 -2.56 -21.67 -11.12
CA SER A 285 -1.36 -20.83 -11.16
C SER A 285 -1.61 -19.44 -11.75
N ALA A 286 -2.61 -19.27 -12.63
CA ALA A 286 -2.93 -17.97 -13.21
C ALA A 286 -3.61 -17.07 -12.17
N LEU A 287 -4.53 -17.63 -11.39
CA LEU A 287 -5.15 -16.94 -10.25
C LEU A 287 -4.13 -16.62 -9.15
N ALA A 288 -3.19 -17.52 -8.86
CA ALA A 288 -2.11 -17.26 -7.93
C ALA A 288 -1.26 -16.05 -8.38
N LEU A 289 -0.94 -15.98 -9.66
CA LEU A 289 -0.20 -14.86 -10.25
C LEU A 289 -1.02 -13.56 -10.25
N GLU A 290 -2.34 -13.64 -10.48
CA GLU A 290 -3.25 -12.49 -10.36
C GLU A 290 -3.25 -11.94 -8.94
N ILE A 291 -3.41 -12.80 -7.93
CA ILE A 291 -3.34 -12.43 -6.51
C ILE A 291 -2.01 -11.76 -6.23
N ALA A 292 -0.90 -12.34 -6.70
CA ALA A 292 0.44 -11.80 -6.47
C ALA A 292 0.61 -10.37 -7.01
N ARG A 293 0.13 -10.09 -8.21
CA ARG A 293 0.22 -8.77 -8.87
C ARG A 293 -0.64 -7.68 -8.20
N THR A 294 -1.56 -8.07 -7.30
CA THR A 294 -2.34 -7.09 -6.53
C THR A 294 -1.51 -6.41 -5.43
N GLN A 295 -0.36 -6.98 -5.06
CA GLN A 295 0.52 -6.42 -4.05
C GLN A 295 0.82 -4.92 -4.30
N CYS A 296 0.79 -4.10 -3.23
CA CYS A 296 0.72 -2.64 -3.32
C CYS A 296 1.94 -1.96 -3.98
N TRP A 297 3.12 -2.57 -3.89
CA TRP A 297 4.36 -2.09 -4.53
C TRP A 297 4.45 -2.44 -6.02
N LYS A 298 3.63 -3.38 -6.51
CA LYS A 298 3.68 -3.89 -7.90
C LYS A 298 5.07 -4.42 -8.28
N LEU A 299 5.83 -4.87 -7.27
CA LEU A 299 7.21 -5.33 -7.39
C LEU A 299 7.55 -6.53 -6.48
N TRP A 300 6.57 -7.09 -5.78
CA TRP A 300 6.80 -8.24 -4.88
C TRP A 300 6.77 -9.58 -5.59
N GLY A 301 7.62 -9.76 -6.60
CA GLY A 301 7.68 -11.00 -7.39
C GLY A 301 8.41 -12.16 -6.72
N PHE A 302 8.74 -12.07 -5.44
CA PHE A 302 9.51 -13.08 -4.71
C PHE A 302 8.72 -14.38 -4.54
N LYS A 303 9.20 -15.45 -5.17
CA LYS A 303 8.50 -16.73 -5.34
C LYS A 303 8.08 -17.36 -4.00
N GLU A 304 8.95 -17.32 -3.00
CA GLU A 304 8.77 -18.01 -1.72
C GLU A 304 7.61 -17.43 -0.89
N TYR A 305 7.27 -16.15 -1.09
CA TYR A 305 6.06 -15.54 -0.52
C TYR A 305 4.79 -16.17 -1.12
N TRP A 306 4.80 -16.42 -2.43
CA TRP A 306 3.63 -16.92 -3.16
C TRP A 306 3.52 -18.44 -3.12
N ASP A 307 4.62 -19.17 -2.87
CA ASP A 307 4.61 -20.61 -2.60
C ASP A 307 3.70 -20.96 -1.40
N VAL A 308 3.50 -20.04 -0.46
CA VAL A 308 2.57 -20.21 0.68
C VAL A 308 1.15 -20.52 0.21
N LEU A 309 0.68 -19.94 -0.91
CA LEU A 309 -0.61 -20.26 -1.52
C LEU A 309 -0.68 -21.75 -1.86
N LYS A 310 0.37 -22.27 -2.49
CA LYS A 310 0.46 -23.68 -2.90
C LYS A 310 0.58 -24.61 -1.71
N THR A 311 1.36 -24.24 -0.70
CA THR A 311 1.51 -25.03 0.53
C THR A 311 0.19 -25.16 1.29
N VAL A 312 -0.57 -24.07 1.43
CA VAL A 312 -1.90 -24.11 2.07
C VAL A 312 -2.88 -24.91 1.22
N TRP A 313 -2.85 -24.77 -0.11
CA TRP A 313 -3.64 -25.61 -1.01
C TRP A 313 -3.34 -27.10 -0.84
N GLN A 314 -2.06 -27.50 -0.85
CA GLN A 314 -1.64 -28.89 -0.67
C GLN A 314 -2.08 -29.45 0.68
N LEU A 315 -1.92 -28.68 1.76
CA LEU A 315 -2.46 -29.05 3.07
C LEU A 315 -3.97 -29.29 2.96
N ASN A 316 -4.73 -28.36 2.40
CA ASN A 316 -6.17 -28.46 2.29
C ASN A 316 -6.64 -29.66 1.43
N GLN A 317 -5.89 -30.03 0.39
CA GLN A 317 -6.16 -31.25 -0.39
C GLN A 317 -5.90 -32.53 0.41
N SER A 318 -4.92 -32.52 1.32
CA SER A 318 -4.62 -33.69 2.18
C SER A 318 -5.64 -33.91 3.30
N LEU A 319 -6.43 -32.88 3.63
CA LEU A 319 -7.39 -32.93 4.74
C LEU A 319 -8.68 -33.66 4.33
N PRO A 320 -9.29 -34.45 5.24
CA PRO A 320 -10.64 -34.97 5.04
C PRO A 320 -11.65 -33.88 4.68
N ASP A 321 -12.71 -34.22 3.95
CA ASP A 321 -13.74 -33.26 3.54
C ASP A 321 -14.49 -32.64 4.73
N THR A 322 -14.57 -33.36 5.84
CA THR A 322 -15.20 -32.92 7.09
C THR A 322 -14.29 -32.02 7.94
N ALA A 323 -12.98 -31.97 7.65
CA ALA A 323 -12.03 -31.20 8.43
C ALA A 323 -12.12 -29.71 8.11
N GLU A 324 -11.99 -28.85 9.12
CA GLU A 324 -11.88 -27.41 8.90
C GLU A 324 -10.60 -27.11 8.10
N LYS A 325 -10.76 -26.58 6.88
CA LYS A 325 -9.63 -26.21 6.02
C LYS A 325 -8.83 -25.04 6.61
N MET A 326 -7.52 -25.05 6.37
CA MET A 326 -6.65 -23.91 6.68
C MET A 326 -7.03 -22.73 5.78
N LYS A 327 -7.20 -21.55 6.39
CA LYS A 327 -7.41 -20.30 5.65
C LYS A 327 -6.07 -19.60 5.43
N LEU A 328 -5.93 -18.97 4.27
CA LEU A 328 -4.89 -18.00 3.99
C LEU A 328 -5.55 -16.65 3.74
N ILE A 329 -5.13 -15.62 4.45
CA ILE A 329 -5.70 -14.27 4.34
C ILE A 329 -4.59 -13.23 4.14
N GLY A 330 -4.93 -12.19 3.39
CA GLY A 330 -4.22 -10.93 3.31
C GLY A 330 -4.64 -9.93 4.36
N LEU A 331 -3.70 -9.07 4.71
CA LEU A 331 -3.83 -8.04 5.73
C LEU A 331 -3.85 -6.64 5.14
N ASP A 332 -2.97 -6.35 4.19
CA ASP A 332 -2.81 -4.99 3.66
C ASP A 332 -4.04 -4.60 2.83
N ALA A 333 -4.29 -3.30 2.72
CA ALA A 333 -5.33 -2.80 1.83
C ALA A 333 -4.88 -2.91 0.36
N ASP A 334 -5.81 -2.82 -0.58
CA ASP A 334 -5.48 -2.70 -2.01
C ASP A 334 -5.26 -1.22 -2.36
N TRP A 335 -4.00 -0.83 -2.51
CA TRP A 335 -3.56 0.51 -2.87
C TRP A 335 -2.34 0.46 -3.78
N GLU A 336 -2.16 1.48 -4.62
CA GLU A 336 -1.09 1.50 -5.61
C GLU A 336 0.03 2.45 -5.18
N MET A 337 1.04 1.92 -4.49
CA MET A 337 2.22 2.67 -4.08
C MET A 337 2.94 3.40 -5.24
N PRO A 338 3.04 2.84 -6.47
CA PRO A 338 3.65 3.56 -7.60
C PRO A 338 2.99 4.92 -7.87
N ASN A 339 1.70 5.09 -7.58
CA ASN A 339 1.01 6.37 -7.77
C ASN A 339 1.47 7.44 -6.78
N ILE A 340 1.92 7.05 -5.60
CA ILE A 340 2.47 7.94 -4.57
C ILE A 340 3.97 8.13 -4.80
N SER A 341 4.72 7.04 -5.04
CA SER A 341 6.16 7.09 -5.25
C SER A 341 6.52 8.01 -6.41
N LEU A 342 5.88 7.84 -7.57
CA LEU A 342 6.20 8.64 -8.74
C LEU A 342 5.78 10.12 -8.64
N LEU A 343 5.12 10.58 -7.57
CA LEU A 343 4.96 12.02 -7.32
C LEU A 343 6.29 12.72 -7.02
N GLY A 344 7.35 11.97 -6.69
CA GLY A 344 8.66 12.53 -6.39
C GLY A 344 8.76 13.15 -4.99
N ILE A 345 7.87 12.75 -4.07
CA ILE A 345 7.83 13.22 -2.68
C ILE A 345 8.41 12.22 -1.68
N SER A 346 8.53 10.93 -2.05
CA SER A 346 9.10 9.86 -1.24
C SER A 346 10.60 9.67 -1.52
N GLY A 347 11.33 9.07 -0.58
CA GLY A 347 12.80 8.92 -0.63
C GLY A 347 13.34 8.36 -1.95
N ASP A 348 12.71 7.30 -2.47
CA ASP A 348 13.21 6.57 -3.65
C ASP A 348 13.15 7.37 -4.96
N SER A 349 12.22 8.32 -5.05
CA SER A 349 11.87 9.07 -6.26
C SER A 349 12.10 10.59 -6.13
N LYS A 350 12.49 11.06 -4.94
CA LYS A 350 12.69 12.49 -4.65
C LYS A 350 13.66 13.12 -5.64
N GLY A 351 13.17 14.09 -6.40
CA GLY A 351 13.95 14.79 -7.44
C GLY A 351 14.28 13.97 -8.70
N LYS A 352 13.80 12.72 -8.81
CA LYS A 352 14.12 11.81 -9.92
C LYS A 352 12.92 11.49 -10.80
N SER A 353 11.70 11.78 -10.33
CA SER A 353 10.49 11.54 -11.11
C SER A 353 10.31 12.56 -12.23
N GLN A 354 9.79 12.08 -13.38
CA GLN A 354 9.49 12.91 -14.54
C GLN A 354 8.33 13.87 -14.23
N PHE A 355 8.30 15.05 -14.86
CA PHE A 355 7.30 16.09 -14.55
C PHE A 355 5.85 15.61 -14.72
N TRP A 356 5.57 14.83 -15.77
CA TRP A 356 4.22 14.32 -16.04
C TRP A 356 3.73 13.31 -15.00
N GLU A 357 4.62 12.67 -14.22
CA GLU A 357 4.21 11.77 -13.13
C GLU A 357 3.50 12.50 -11.99
N LYS A 358 3.71 13.82 -11.85
CA LYS A 358 3.00 14.65 -10.86
C LYS A 358 1.48 14.62 -11.05
N PHE A 359 1.00 14.31 -12.26
CA PHE A 359 -0.43 14.16 -12.55
C PHE A 359 -1.04 12.90 -11.93
N ARG A 360 -0.22 11.96 -11.41
CA ARG A 360 -0.74 10.84 -10.61
C ARG A 360 -1.40 11.29 -9.32
N VAL A 361 -1.26 12.56 -8.90
CA VAL A 361 -1.93 13.09 -7.71
C VAL A 361 -3.43 12.78 -7.73
N PHE A 362 -4.07 12.88 -8.90
CA PHE A 362 -5.50 12.57 -9.05
C PHE A 362 -5.84 11.09 -8.80
N SER A 363 -4.92 10.19 -9.12
CA SER A 363 -5.05 8.75 -8.84
C SER A 363 -4.64 8.40 -7.40
N ALA A 364 -3.67 9.11 -6.83
CA ALA A 364 -3.11 8.83 -5.50
C ALA A 364 -4.04 9.28 -4.36
N LEU A 365 -4.94 10.25 -4.58
CA LEU A 365 -5.82 10.79 -3.56
C LEU A 365 -6.67 9.72 -2.85
N LYS A 366 -7.16 8.72 -3.59
CA LYS A 366 -7.97 7.62 -3.01
C LYS A 366 -7.16 6.69 -2.11
N ASP A 367 -5.85 6.64 -2.33
CA ASP A 367 -4.94 5.74 -1.61
C ASP A 367 -4.36 6.42 -0.36
N LEU A 368 -4.59 7.73 -0.16
CA LEU A 368 -4.07 8.47 1.00
C LEU A 368 -4.55 7.91 2.34
N PRO A 369 -5.83 7.58 2.57
CA PRO A 369 -6.25 6.97 3.82
C PRO A 369 -5.57 5.61 4.05
N LYS A 370 -5.45 4.80 3.00
CA LYS A 370 -4.81 3.47 3.06
C LYS A 370 -3.34 3.60 3.44
N ALA A 371 -2.64 4.56 2.84
CA ALA A 371 -1.26 4.90 3.17
C ALA A 371 -1.10 5.38 4.62
N ALA A 372 -1.95 6.32 5.03
CA ALA A 372 -1.85 6.97 6.34
C ALA A 372 -2.23 6.03 7.50
N PHE A 373 -3.13 5.09 7.26
CA PHE A 373 -3.68 4.18 8.26
C PHE A 373 -3.37 2.70 7.98
N ARG A 374 -2.31 2.40 7.23
CA ARG A 374 -1.95 1.05 6.80
C ARG A 374 -1.94 0.04 7.97
N ASP A 375 -1.25 0.36 9.06
CA ASP A 375 -1.17 -0.47 10.27
C ASP A 375 -2.54 -0.68 10.93
N ASN A 376 -3.38 0.37 11.01
CA ASN A 376 -4.73 0.27 11.55
C ASN A 376 -5.64 -0.62 10.69
N LEU A 377 -5.52 -0.52 9.37
CA LEU A 377 -6.31 -1.32 8.42
C LEU A 377 -5.89 -2.79 8.48
N MET A 378 -4.59 -3.09 8.50
CA MET A 378 -4.09 -4.45 8.72
C MET A 378 -4.60 -5.03 10.04
N ALA A 379 -4.55 -4.25 11.12
CA ALA A 379 -5.02 -4.68 12.43
C ALA A 379 -6.54 -4.93 12.43
N TYR A 380 -7.31 -4.08 11.76
CA TYR A 380 -8.76 -4.26 11.57
C TYR A 380 -9.06 -5.54 10.78
N ASN A 381 -8.31 -5.81 9.72
CA ASN A 381 -8.50 -7.00 8.89
C ASN A 381 -8.20 -8.29 9.66
N LEU A 382 -7.13 -8.31 10.48
CA LEU A 382 -6.85 -9.44 11.37
C LEU A 382 -7.96 -9.62 12.42
N ASP A 383 -8.40 -8.54 13.09
CA ASP A 383 -9.45 -8.60 14.09
C ASP A 383 -10.75 -9.19 13.52
N LYS A 384 -11.15 -8.71 12.35
CA LYS A 384 -12.35 -9.15 11.63
C LYS A 384 -12.30 -10.63 11.23
N GLU A 385 -11.16 -11.13 10.75
CA GLU A 385 -11.08 -12.50 10.22
C GLU A 385 -10.66 -13.54 11.27
N VAL A 386 -9.99 -13.11 12.35
CA VAL A 386 -9.37 -14.01 13.34
C VAL A 386 -9.91 -13.79 14.74
N ILE A 387 -9.66 -12.62 15.34
CA ILE A 387 -9.85 -12.41 16.78
C ILE A 387 -11.33 -12.43 17.14
N SER A 388 -12.15 -11.65 16.42
CA SER A 388 -13.60 -11.58 16.61
C SER A 388 -14.31 -12.92 16.33
N LYS A 389 -13.71 -13.79 15.52
CA LYS A 389 -14.20 -15.14 15.21
C LYS A 389 -13.59 -16.23 16.10
N ASN A 390 -12.85 -15.84 17.13
CA ASN A 390 -12.13 -16.71 18.05
C ASN A 390 -11.27 -17.79 17.36
N LYS A 391 -10.61 -17.44 16.26
CA LYS A 391 -9.70 -18.34 15.54
C LYS A 391 -8.27 -18.17 16.07
N LYS A 392 -7.44 -19.20 15.86
CA LYS A 392 -6.00 -19.14 16.08
C LYS A 392 -5.27 -18.92 14.76
N ALA A 393 -4.30 -18.02 14.77
CA ALA A 393 -3.60 -17.60 13.56
C ALA A 393 -2.09 -17.45 13.76
N VAL A 394 -1.34 -17.74 12.70
CA VAL A 394 0.00 -17.21 12.53
C VAL A 394 -0.05 -16.02 11.58
N VAL A 395 0.75 -15.00 11.85
CA VAL A 395 0.80 -13.76 11.07
C VAL A 395 2.24 -13.57 10.60
N TRP A 396 2.45 -13.55 9.29
CA TRP A 396 3.74 -13.33 8.66
C TRP A 396 3.82 -11.91 8.10
N ILE A 397 4.69 -11.08 8.69
CA ILE A 397 4.66 -9.63 8.48
C ILE A 397 6.03 -9.00 8.77
N GLY A 398 6.35 -7.90 8.11
CA GLY A 398 7.60 -7.17 8.33
C GLY A 398 7.77 -6.71 9.78
N ILE A 399 8.99 -6.81 10.31
CA ILE A 399 9.30 -6.57 11.74
C ILE A 399 8.79 -5.22 12.26
N ASN A 400 8.82 -4.18 11.43
CA ASN A 400 8.38 -2.83 11.81
C ASN A 400 6.90 -2.78 12.21
N HIS A 401 6.10 -3.74 11.77
CA HIS A 401 4.69 -3.88 12.13
C HIS A 401 4.48 -4.75 13.39
N THR A 402 5.51 -5.50 13.83
CA THR A 402 5.38 -6.51 14.89
C THR A 402 5.65 -6.02 16.31
N LEU A 403 6.17 -4.79 16.46
CA LEU A 403 6.52 -4.22 17.77
C LEU A 403 5.28 -4.12 18.67
N MET A 404 5.19 -5.00 19.67
CA MET A 404 4.05 -5.08 20.59
C MET A 404 4.15 -4.14 21.80
N ASN A 405 5.38 -3.91 22.26
CA ASN A 405 5.67 -3.19 23.50
C ASN A 405 6.38 -1.86 23.25
N PHE A 406 6.50 -1.45 21.99
CA PHE A 406 7.14 -0.21 21.59
C PHE A 406 6.35 0.53 20.51
N SER A 407 6.27 1.86 20.68
CA SER A 407 5.85 2.79 19.64
C SER A 407 6.49 4.15 19.92
N PRO A 408 6.94 4.88 18.88
CA PRO A 408 7.30 6.28 19.03
C PRO A 408 6.12 7.09 19.60
N TYR A 409 6.42 8.03 20.49
CA TYR A 409 5.41 8.86 21.18
C TYR A 409 5.94 10.25 21.48
N TYR A 410 5.01 11.17 21.76
CA TYR A 410 5.28 12.45 22.41
C TYR A 410 4.30 12.68 23.56
N LYS A 411 4.67 13.58 24.47
CA LYS A 411 3.81 14.02 25.57
C LYS A 411 3.05 15.28 25.15
N LYS A 412 1.74 15.27 25.36
CA LYS A 412 0.87 16.45 25.20
C LYS A 412 0.20 16.73 26.53
N GLY A 413 0.82 17.59 27.35
CA GLY A 413 0.49 17.69 28.77
C GLY A 413 0.70 16.34 29.47
N ASN A 414 -0.31 15.86 30.19
CA ASN A 414 -0.27 14.55 30.85
C ASN A 414 -0.58 13.36 29.91
N GLN A 415 -0.96 13.62 28.66
CA GLN A 415 -1.33 12.57 27.71
C GLN A 415 -0.12 12.03 26.96
N THR A 416 -0.07 10.71 26.79
CA THR A 416 0.85 10.05 25.85
C THR A 416 0.15 9.89 24.51
N VAL A 417 0.74 10.43 23.45
CA VAL A 417 0.22 10.27 22.08
C VAL A 417 1.25 9.51 21.25
N LEU A 418 0.85 8.34 20.74
CA LEU A 418 1.68 7.58 19.81
C LEU A 418 1.65 8.26 18.44
N THR A 419 2.82 8.50 17.85
CA THR A 419 2.92 9.20 16.55
C THR A 419 2.67 8.28 15.36
N SER A 420 2.98 7.00 15.52
CA SER A 420 2.88 5.98 14.47
C SER A 420 2.68 4.61 15.12
N PRO A 421 1.48 4.35 15.70
CA PRO A 421 1.22 3.07 16.33
C PRO A 421 1.23 1.96 15.28
N ARG A 422 2.10 0.98 15.48
CA ARG A 422 2.29 -0.18 14.61
C ARG A 422 1.20 -1.22 14.81
N PHE A 423 0.97 -2.05 13.79
CA PHE A 423 -0.02 -3.13 13.78
C PHE A 423 -0.09 -3.92 15.10
N ALA A 424 1.04 -4.40 15.61
CA ALA A 424 1.05 -5.26 16.78
C ALA A 424 0.80 -4.52 18.10
N VAL A 425 1.28 -3.28 18.28
CA VAL A 425 0.96 -2.49 19.48
C VAL A 425 -0.53 -2.12 19.52
N LEU A 426 -1.16 -1.84 18.37
CA LEU A 426 -2.61 -1.61 18.29
C LEU A 426 -3.39 -2.81 18.82
N LEU A 427 -3.01 -4.01 18.38
CA LEU A 427 -3.65 -5.25 18.81
C LEU A 427 -3.34 -5.60 20.26
N ASN A 428 -2.08 -5.51 20.69
CA ASN A 428 -1.67 -5.88 22.04
C ASN A 428 -2.31 -5.00 23.12
N GLN A 429 -2.47 -3.70 22.85
CA GLN A 429 -3.16 -2.78 23.78
C GLN A 429 -4.67 -3.08 23.88
N ARG A 430 -5.29 -3.57 22.81
CA ARG A 430 -6.72 -3.91 22.78
C ARG A 430 -7.01 -5.32 23.31
N TYR A 431 -6.09 -6.24 23.06
CA TYR A 431 -6.23 -7.68 23.27
C TYR A 431 -5.01 -8.21 24.04
N PRO A 432 -4.82 -7.77 25.30
CA PRO A 432 -3.67 -8.19 26.09
C PRO A 432 -3.64 -9.71 26.24
N ASN A 433 -2.43 -10.28 26.27
CA ASN A 433 -2.16 -11.71 26.46
C ASN A 433 -2.63 -12.65 25.33
N LYS A 434 -3.15 -12.12 24.21
CA LYS A 434 -3.56 -12.96 23.07
C LYS A 434 -2.45 -13.16 22.02
N LEU A 435 -1.46 -12.28 22.00
CA LEU A 435 -0.40 -12.22 20.99
C LEU A 435 0.94 -12.65 21.58
N PHE A 436 1.74 -13.33 20.76
CA PHE A 436 3.17 -13.56 21.01
C PHE A 436 3.98 -13.28 19.74
N GLN A 437 5.16 -12.67 19.89
CA GLN A 437 5.98 -12.23 18.77
C GLN A 437 7.25 -13.07 18.71
N ILE A 438 7.49 -13.66 17.55
CA ILE A 438 8.74 -14.30 17.18
C ILE A 438 9.39 -13.42 16.12
N ILE A 439 10.61 -12.97 16.40
CA ILE A 439 11.44 -12.31 15.40
C ILE A 439 12.30 -13.38 14.73
N MET A 440 12.26 -13.42 13.40
CA MET A 440 13.28 -14.11 12.64
C MET A 440 14.56 -13.29 12.79
N HIS A 441 15.63 -13.90 13.31
CA HIS A 441 16.90 -13.21 13.54
C HIS A 441 17.27 -12.38 12.31
N GLN A 442 17.69 -11.12 12.47
CA GLN A 442 17.95 -10.17 11.39
C GLN A 442 18.51 -8.84 11.90
N ASN A 443 18.88 -7.95 10.99
CA ASN A 443 19.19 -6.57 11.33
C ASN A 443 17.95 -5.86 11.87
N LEU A 444 18.13 -5.08 12.93
CA LEU A 444 17.10 -4.23 13.48
C LEU A 444 17.31 -2.82 12.94
N ILE A 445 16.43 -2.36 12.06
CA ILE A 445 16.49 -1.04 11.43
C ILE A 445 15.13 -0.37 11.64
N PHE A 446 15.10 0.66 12.47
CA PHE A 446 13.90 1.39 12.87
C PHE A 446 13.92 2.86 12.43
N SER A 447 15.08 3.39 12.03
CA SER A 447 15.22 4.74 11.46
C SER A 447 16.39 4.81 10.46
N ASP A 448 16.38 5.84 9.60
CA ASP A 448 17.48 6.14 8.66
C ASP A 448 18.82 6.43 9.37
N ALA A 449 18.79 6.72 10.67
CA ALA A 449 19.99 6.94 11.49
C ALA A 449 20.60 5.63 12.01
N ASP A 450 19.89 4.50 11.91
CA ASP A 450 20.41 3.21 12.33
C ASP A 450 21.45 2.75 11.31
N THR A 451 22.73 2.80 11.69
CA THR A 451 23.86 2.36 10.86
C THR A 451 24.42 1.03 11.37
N ALA A 452 25.11 0.30 10.48
CA ALA A 452 25.84 -0.90 10.85
C ALA A 452 26.88 -0.57 11.92
N CYS A 453 26.74 -1.19 13.09
CA CYS A 453 27.55 -0.92 14.26
C CYS A 453 28.05 -2.24 14.84
N ASN A 454 29.35 -2.32 15.12
CA ASN A 454 30.02 -3.56 15.52
C ASN A 454 29.57 -4.08 16.90
N ASN A 455 29.12 -3.20 17.78
CA ASN A 455 28.64 -3.55 19.13
C ASN A 455 27.11 -3.44 19.24
N SER A 456 26.39 -3.95 18.24
CA SER A 456 24.92 -4.03 18.29
C SER A 456 24.46 -5.34 18.95
N ILE A 457 23.25 -5.33 19.50
CA ILE A 457 22.66 -6.54 20.07
C ILE A 457 22.54 -7.68 19.05
N VAL A 458 22.32 -7.34 17.78
CA VAL A 458 22.26 -8.32 16.68
C VAL A 458 23.62 -9.03 16.52
N ASN A 459 24.73 -8.27 16.54
CA ASN A 459 26.08 -8.86 16.49
C ASN A 459 26.41 -9.67 17.76
N PHE A 460 25.91 -9.24 18.91
CA PHE A 460 26.05 -10.01 20.15
C PHE A 460 25.37 -11.38 20.04
N ILE A 461 24.14 -11.42 19.51
CA ILE A 461 23.43 -12.68 19.21
C ILE A 461 24.23 -13.53 18.22
N ASP A 462 24.73 -12.95 17.12
CA ASP A 462 25.57 -13.68 16.17
C ASP A 462 26.81 -14.29 16.84
N SER A 463 27.46 -13.56 17.75
CA SER A 463 28.62 -14.07 18.49
C SER A 463 28.26 -15.23 19.43
N VAL A 464 27.10 -15.16 20.10
CA VAL A 464 26.57 -16.29 20.90
C VAL A 464 26.32 -17.50 20.01
N MET A 465 25.65 -17.31 18.88
CA MET A 465 25.32 -18.41 17.96
C MET A 465 26.55 -18.99 17.26
N GLN A 466 27.53 -18.16 16.90
CA GLN A 466 28.81 -18.60 16.32
C GLN A 466 29.57 -19.54 17.27
N LYS A 467 29.61 -19.22 18.56
CA LYS A 467 30.23 -20.09 19.59
C LYS A 467 29.47 -21.40 19.80
N ARG A 468 28.20 -21.46 19.39
CA ARG A 468 27.37 -22.67 19.31
C ARG A 468 27.43 -23.33 17.93
N SER A 469 28.51 -23.10 17.18
CA SER A 469 28.70 -23.62 15.81
C SER A 469 27.56 -23.25 14.86
N ASN A 470 26.88 -22.12 15.10
CA ASN A 470 25.71 -21.65 14.36
C ASN A 470 24.53 -22.64 14.34
N LYS A 471 24.38 -23.48 15.37
CA LYS A 471 23.27 -24.43 15.47
C LYS A 471 21.91 -23.68 15.47
N PRO A 472 20.96 -24.01 14.56
CA PRO A 472 19.65 -23.39 14.54
C PRO A 472 18.92 -23.54 15.88
N ALA A 473 18.21 -22.49 16.32
CA ALA A 473 17.56 -22.45 17.62
C ALA A 473 16.37 -21.49 17.63
N GLY A 474 15.32 -21.87 18.34
CA GLY A 474 14.23 -20.97 18.76
C GLY A 474 14.19 -20.85 20.28
N PHE A 475 14.12 -19.63 20.80
CA PHE A 475 14.07 -19.38 22.24
C PHE A 475 13.38 -18.06 22.60
N THR A 476 12.90 -17.98 23.84
CA THR A 476 12.21 -16.81 24.38
C THR A 476 13.22 -15.79 24.91
N ILE A 477 13.02 -14.51 24.58
CA ILE A 477 13.82 -13.38 25.06
C ILE A 477 13.25 -12.82 26.36
N THR A 478 11.94 -12.69 26.47
CA THR A 478 11.29 -12.27 27.74
C THR A 478 11.55 -13.29 28.84
N ALA A 479 11.83 -12.81 30.05
CA ALA A 479 12.26 -13.60 31.20
C ALA A 479 13.58 -14.39 31.01
N SER A 480 14.40 -14.00 30.02
CA SER A 480 15.75 -14.55 29.81
C SER A 480 16.84 -13.54 30.17
N PRO A 481 18.11 -13.96 30.26
CA PRO A 481 19.25 -13.03 30.38
C PRO A 481 19.31 -11.97 29.26
N PHE A 482 18.67 -12.21 28.12
CA PHE A 482 18.65 -11.27 26.98
C PHE A 482 17.64 -10.13 27.15
N GLU A 483 16.62 -10.26 28.00
CA GLU A 483 15.47 -9.35 28.05
C GLU A 483 15.88 -7.89 28.26
N LYS A 484 16.75 -7.67 29.26
CA LYS A 484 17.14 -6.33 29.73
C LYS A 484 18.36 -5.76 29.01
N LEU A 485 18.80 -6.42 27.94
CA LEU A 485 19.92 -5.93 27.14
C LEU A 485 19.52 -4.69 26.35
N LYS A 486 20.49 -3.79 26.19
CA LYS A 486 20.45 -2.65 25.27
C LYS A 486 21.82 -2.44 24.67
N ASP A 487 21.86 -1.69 23.57
CA ASP A 487 23.11 -1.23 22.96
C ASP A 487 23.10 0.29 22.76
N ARG A 488 24.23 0.82 22.28
CA ARG A 488 24.39 2.24 21.95
C ARG A 488 24.33 2.53 20.45
N CYS A 489 24.09 1.50 19.65
CA CYS A 489 24.11 1.56 18.20
C CYS A 489 22.73 1.93 17.64
N LEU A 490 21.68 1.29 18.15
CA LEU A 490 20.32 1.47 17.64
C LEU A 490 19.70 2.73 18.23
N SER A 491 19.19 3.60 17.34
CA SER A 491 18.53 4.85 17.70
C SER A 491 17.35 4.67 18.65
N ILE A 492 16.72 3.50 18.64
CA ILE A 492 15.62 3.16 19.53
C ILE A 492 16.04 3.19 21.02
N PHE A 493 17.24 2.70 21.34
CA PHE A 493 17.74 2.66 22.72
C PHE A 493 18.28 4.03 23.16
N THR A 494 18.89 4.78 22.24
CA THR A 494 19.45 6.11 22.56
C THR A 494 18.36 7.17 22.67
N LYS A 495 17.32 7.11 21.83
CA LYS A 495 16.17 8.02 21.86
C LYS A 495 15.18 7.71 22.98
N TYR A 496 15.07 6.43 23.37
CA TYR A 496 14.18 5.97 24.44
C TYR A 496 14.98 5.16 25.48
N PRO A 497 15.62 5.83 26.46
CA PRO A 497 16.58 5.19 27.38
C PRO A 497 16.01 4.05 28.24
N GLY A 498 14.69 4.01 28.41
CA GLY A 498 13.98 2.95 29.14
C GLY A 498 13.76 1.68 28.31
N VAL A 499 13.94 1.72 26.98
CA VAL A 499 13.69 0.56 26.10
C VAL A 499 14.81 -0.46 26.24
N CYS A 500 14.43 -1.73 26.26
CA CYS A 500 15.34 -2.88 26.22
C CYS A 500 14.93 -3.87 25.15
N TYR A 501 15.74 -4.91 24.95
CA TYR A 501 15.54 -5.88 23.88
C TYR A 501 14.19 -6.61 23.98
N GLY A 502 13.75 -6.92 25.20
CA GLY A 502 12.44 -7.54 25.46
C GLY A 502 11.23 -6.70 25.05
N ASP A 503 11.39 -5.38 24.85
CA ASP A 503 10.30 -4.54 24.31
C ASP A 503 10.18 -4.66 22.77
N ILE A 504 11.26 -5.10 22.12
CA ILE A 504 11.40 -5.20 20.67
C ILE A 504 11.15 -6.64 20.20
N THR A 505 11.63 -7.61 20.98
CA THR A 505 11.62 -9.05 20.65
C THR A 505 11.16 -9.86 21.86
N GLN A 506 10.07 -10.62 21.71
CA GLN A 506 9.62 -11.56 22.75
C GLN A 506 10.20 -12.97 22.59
N GLY A 507 10.25 -13.48 21.37
CA GLY A 507 10.92 -14.71 20.99
C GLY A 507 11.82 -14.48 19.78
N LEU A 508 12.86 -15.30 19.64
CA LEU A 508 13.81 -15.25 18.54
C LEU A 508 13.93 -16.62 17.89
N ILE A 509 13.91 -16.66 16.57
CA ILE A 509 14.34 -17.83 15.79
C ILE A 509 15.60 -17.48 15.01
N PHE A 510 16.67 -18.22 15.26
CA PHE A 510 17.89 -18.21 14.46
C PHE A 510 17.89 -19.46 13.56
N LEU A 511 17.83 -19.25 12.24
CA LEU A 511 17.97 -20.33 11.25
C LEU A 511 19.42 -20.48 10.80
N THR A 512 20.02 -19.38 10.34
CA THR A 512 21.36 -19.34 9.76
C THR A 512 21.99 -17.96 10.03
N PRO A 513 23.33 -17.85 10.04
CA PRO A 513 24.00 -16.56 10.13
C PRO A 513 23.53 -15.57 9.05
N ARG A 514 23.50 -14.28 9.39
CA ARG A 514 23.12 -13.20 8.44
C ARG A 514 23.90 -13.23 7.13
N SER A 515 25.18 -13.60 7.19
CA SER A 515 26.08 -13.68 6.02
C SER A 515 25.88 -14.91 5.14
N LYS A 516 25.01 -15.85 5.53
CA LYS A 516 24.74 -17.11 4.80
C LYS A 516 23.27 -17.24 4.39
N ARG A 517 22.56 -16.13 4.27
CA ARG A 517 21.15 -16.14 3.90
C ARG A 517 20.97 -16.31 2.42
N SER A 518 20.01 -17.13 2.04
CA SER A 518 19.56 -17.20 0.66
C SER A 518 18.63 -16.05 0.32
N GLN A 519 18.81 -15.49 -0.87
CA GLN A 519 17.86 -14.53 -1.43
C GLN A 519 16.65 -15.25 -2.01
N CYS A 520 15.50 -14.56 -2.05
CA CYS A 520 14.30 -15.07 -2.72
C CYS A 520 14.50 -15.18 -4.24
N ALA A 521 13.95 -16.23 -4.84
CA ALA A 521 13.89 -16.34 -6.30
C ALA A 521 12.80 -15.43 -6.88
N TRP A 522 12.97 -14.98 -8.13
CA TRP A 522 11.91 -14.25 -8.83
C TRP A 522 10.88 -15.20 -9.44
N MET A 523 9.59 -14.88 -9.29
CA MET A 523 8.49 -15.63 -9.87
C MET A 523 8.40 -15.32 -11.38
N PRO A 524 8.52 -16.34 -12.26
CA PRO A 524 8.50 -16.12 -13.70
C PRO A 524 7.21 -15.45 -14.17
N GLY A 525 7.37 -14.43 -15.02
CA GLY A 525 6.24 -13.71 -15.60
C GLY A 525 5.49 -12.82 -14.61
N TYR A 526 6.00 -12.54 -13.41
CA TYR A 526 5.34 -11.64 -12.45
C TYR A 526 5.00 -10.28 -13.05
N ILE A 527 5.93 -9.62 -13.74
CA ILE A 527 5.63 -8.35 -14.40
C ILE A 527 4.87 -8.62 -15.71
N SER A 528 3.61 -8.18 -15.79
CA SER A 528 2.83 -8.23 -17.04
C SER A 528 3.15 -7.06 -17.97
N ASN A 529 2.75 -7.16 -19.24
CA ASN A 529 2.84 -6.04 -20.18
C ASN A 529 2.07 -4.79 -19.70
N GLU A 530 0.92 -4.98 -19.07
CA GLU A 530 0.14 -3.88 -18.48
C GLU A 530 0.90 -3.21 -17.32
N MET A 531 1.47 -4.00 -16.41
CA MET A 531 2.28 -3.47 -15.30
C MET A 531 3.51 -2.74 -15.83
N PHE A 532 4.21 -3.33 -16.80
CA PHE A 532 5.37 -2.73 -17.44
C PHE A 532 5.02 -1.36 -18.05
N MET A 533 3.99 -1.29 -18.89
CA MET A 533 3.57 -0.03 -19.51
C MET A 533 3.09 1.01 -18.50
N LYS A 534 2.39 0.59 -17.44
CA LYS A 534 1.82 1.52 -16.44
C LYS A 534 2.87 2.04 -15.45
N TYR A 535 3.86 1.22 -15.10
CA TYR A 535 4.83 1.48 -14.03
C TYR A 535 6.28 1.55 -14.50
N LYS A 536 6.54 1.59 -15.82
CA LYS A 536 7.88 1.67 -16.41
C LYS A 536 8.80 2.70 -15.71
N PRO A 537 8.37 3.95 -15.43
CA PRO A 537 9.25 4.93 -14.79
C PRO A 537 9.73 4.49 -13.40
N MET A 538 8.90 3.76 -12.65
CA MET A 538 9.31 3.22 -11.35
C MET A 538 10.35 2.12 -11.51
N TYR A 539 10.12 1.18 -12.44
CA TYR A 539 11.10 0.14 -12.74
C TYR A 539 12.44 0.75 -13.21
N ASP A 540 12.39 1.75 -14.10
CA ASP A 540 13.58 2.48 -14.57
C ASP A 540 14.33 3.16 -13.42
N LEU A 541 13.62 3.75 -12.44
CA LEU A 541 14.23 4.40 -11.28
C LEU A 541 14.90 3.45 -10.31
N LEU A 542 14.33 2.25 -10.15
CA LEU A 542 14.81 1.23 -9.21
C LEU A 542 15.93 0.40 -9.81
N PHE A 543 15.80 -0.02 -11.07
CA PHE A 543 16.72 -0.96 -11.72
C PHE A 543 17.56 -0.33 -12.84
N GLY A 544 17.07 0.71 -13.50
CA GLY A 544 17.71 1.34 -14.67
C GLY A 544 18.92 2.23 -14.35
N ARG A 545 19.29 2.39 -13.07
CA ARG A 545 20.54 3.08 -12.68
C ARG A 545 21.78 2.21 -12.90
N ASN A 546 21.61 0.90 -12.96
CA ASN A 546 22.69 0.00 -13.36
C ASN A 546 22.80 0.04 -14.89
N PRO A 547 23.89 0.55 -15.48
CA PRO A 547 24.03 0.63 -16.93
C PRO A 547 24.00 -0.75 -17.62
N ALA A 548 24.25 -1.84 -16.86
CA ALA A 548 24.12 -3.21 -17.32
C ALA A 548 22.65 -3.71 -17.38
N ILE A 549 21.73 -3.03 -16.69
CA ILE A 549 20.31 -3.38 -16.64
C ILE A 549 19.52 -2.44 -17.55
N LYS A 550 19.25 -2.90 -18.78
CA LYS A 550 18.37 -2.22 -19.72
C LYS A 550 17.23 -3.15 -20.09
N PHE A 551 16.01 -2.78 -19.71
CA PHE A 551 14.81 -3.50 -20.07
C PHE A 551 13.90 -2.62 -20.93
N LYS A 552 13.58 -3.13 -22.12
CA LYS A 552 12.64 -2.56 -23.09
C LYS A 552 11.28 -3.24 -23.01
N THR A 553 11.22 -4.47 -22.50
CA THR A 553 9.98 -5.25 -22.40
C THR A 553 9.78 -5.85 -21.01
N ALA A 554 8.55 -6.24 -20.70
CA ALA A 554 8.24 -6.99 -19.49
C ALA A 554 9.00 -8.33 -19.42
N THR A 555 9.19 -9.00 -20.56
CA THR A 555 9.96 -10.24 -20.66
C THR A 555 11.42 -10.03 -20.28
N GLU A 556 12.06 -8.99 -20.82
CA GLU A 556 13.44 -8.63 -20.47
C GLU A 556 13.57 -8.30 -18.98
N LEU A 557 12.64 -7.49 -18.42
CA LEU A 557 12.66 -7.16 -17.00
C LEU A 557 12.50 -8.40 -16.11
N ASN A 558 11.54 -9.29 -16.41
CA ASN A 558 11.41 -10.54 -15.65
C ASN A 558 12.67 -11.39 -15.76
N LYS A 559 13.27 -11.50 -16.95
CA LYS A 559 14.51 -12.25 -17.14
C LYS A 559 15.65 -11.66 -16.30
N THR A 560 15.85 -10.35 -16.34
CA THR A 560 16.88 -9.69 -15.53
C THR A 560 16.65 -9.89 -14.03
N LEU A 561 15.41 -9.85 -13.56
CA LEU A 561 15.11 -10.08 -12.14
C LEU A 561 15.34 -11.54 -11.73
N VAL A 562 15.11 -12.50 -12.63
CA VAL A 562 15.49 -13.90 -12.41
C VAL A 562 17.02 -14.01 -12.34
N ASP A 563 17.73 -13.52 -13.36
CA ASP A 563 19.19 -13.66 -13.49
C ASP A 563 19.93 -12.95 -12.34
N HIS A 564 19.57 -11.70 -12.03
CA HIS A 564 20.22 -10.89 -11.00
C HIS A 564 20.07 -11.50 -9.59
N LEU A 565 18.89 -12.00 -9.25
CA LEU A 565 18.66 -12.67 -7.96
C LEU A 565 19.28 -14.08 -7.91
N THR A 566 19.71 -14.63 -9.04
CA THR A 566 20.47 -15.90 -9.07
C THR A 566 21.98 -15.70 -9.03
N GLU A 567 22.52 -14.58 -9.50
CA GLU A 567 23.98 -14.29 -9.50
C GLU A 567 24.51 -13.81 -8.14
N ASP A 568 23.65 -13.28 -7.27
CA ASP A 568 24.00 -12.85 -5.90
C ASP A 568 23.84 -13.96 -4.82
N ASN A 569 23.55 -15.20 -5.23
CA ASN A 569 23.54 -16.42 -4.39
C ASN A 569 24.82 -17.24 -4.57
#